data_AF-A0A399T9A4-F1
#
_entry.id   AF-A0A399T9A4-F1
#
_cell.length_a   1.000
_cell.length_b   1.000
_cell.length_c   1.000
_cell.angle_alpha   90.00
_cell.angle_beta   90.00
_cell.angle_gamma   90.00
#
_symmetry.space_group_name_H-M   'P 1'
#
loop_
_entity.id
_entity.type
_entity.pdbx_description
1 polymer ?
#
loop_
_entity_poly.entity_id
_entity_poly.type
_entity_poly.pdbx_seq_one_letter_code
_entity_poly.pdbx_strand_id
1 'polypeptide(L)'
;MSRVRALTRARLDTGPLTDRIRRRDLRAFRRAFRREHPEAEGIGVKARTFLMLFLTWDCVLALAAFAGIMAETLQEGAPDAGEQVLFQALMAGIFAILLVVFGSWVIRSRERRGGYRAHYRLVRFGEANGMEYLPGPMSDGQFGSARRYFDLTRVMRPTAAPGVEFGNHEIVTAGRRGGSPRFGGYAMIRLTHEMPHIRVIARRGIVRRALTMMSRPDREQRLSLEGDFDRHYALYCPAGSERDALYLFTPDILAVLIDRVRGLDIEVVGDRLLLTSFDDVVTRDPERWRDVIEAVTALVAKVDRWERWRADPIERPEDPTALDAVLEAIGLPDPGRASRPKPVRRLRMTPTLGGVIAVGVPLLLFAAMWIAVLVLR
;
A
#
# COMPACT_ATOMS: atom_id res chain seq x y z
N MET A 1 -22.21 26.62 -17.42
CA MET A 1 -21.40 25.46 -16.94
C MET A 1 -19.97 25.93 -16.72
N SER A 2 -19.57 26.18 -15.47
CA SER A 2 -18.19 26.60 -15.18
C SER A 2 -17.22 25.48 -15.57
N ARG A 3 -16.22 25.78 -16.41
CA ARG A 3 -15.12 24.84 -16.70
C ARG A 3 -14.49 24.42 -15.36
N VAL A 4 -14.77 23.19 -14.94
CA VAL A 4 -14.11 22.58 -13.79
C VAL A 4 -12.60 22.60 -14.08
N ARG A 5 -11.84 23.34 -13.28
CA ARG A 5 -10.40 23.55 -13.51
C ARG A 5 -9.66 22.24 -13.22
N ALA A 6 -8.90 21.74 -14.19
CA ALA A 6 -8.04 20.58 -14.01
C ALA A 6 -7.00 20.83 -12.90
N LEU A 7 -6.93 19.91 -11.94
CA LEU A 7 -5.92 19.89 -10.88
C LEU A 7 -4.58 19.46 -11.52
N THR A 8 -3.60 20.35 -11.49
CA THR A 8 -2.28 20.15 -12.13
C THR A 8 -1.18 20.60 -11.19
N ARG A 9 0.05 20.09 -11.37
CA ARG A 9 1.22 20.44 -10.56
C ARG A 9 1.39 21.96 -10.38
N ALA A 10 1.23 22.74 -11.46
CA ALA A 10 1.43 24.19 -11.45
C ALA A 10 0.30 24.98 -10.76
N ARG A 11 -0.89 24.38 -10.61
CA ARG A 11 -2.08 25.05 -10.05
C ARG A 11 -2.41 24.59 -8.63
N LEU A 12 -1.62 23.68 -8.08
CA LEU A 12 -1.84 23.14 -6.75
C LEU A 12 -1.43 24.17 -5.69
N ASP A 13 -2.39 24.66 -4.93
CA ASP A 13 -2.14 25.53 -3.78
C ASP A 13 -1.66 24.69 -2.59
N THR A 14 -0.37 24.81 -2.27
CA THR A 14 0.26 24.08 -1.16
C THR A 14 0.48 24.95 0.08
N GLY A 15 0.14 26.24 0.03
CA GLY A 15 0.26 27.18 1.14
C GLY A 15 -0.38 26.66 2.44
N PRO A 16 -1.62 26.14 2.40
CA PRO A 16 -2.27 25.60 3.60
C PRO A 16 -1.49 24.51 4.35
N LEU A 17 -0.60 23.77 3.67
CA LEU A 17 0.23 22.73 4.28
C LEU A 17 1.36 23.29 5.15
N THR A 18 1.81 24.51 4.91
CA THR A 18 2.97 25.12 5.60
C THR A 18 2.62 26.41 6.36
N ASP A 19 1.54 27.10 5.97
CA ASP A 19 1.10 28.37 6.56
C ASP A 19 1.02 28.38 8.08
N ARG A 20 1.22 29.56 8.68
CA ARG A 20 1.12 29.72 10.14
C ARG A 20 -0.32 29.55 10.60
N ILE A 21 -0.53 28.64 11.56
CA ILE A 21 -1.85 28.37 12.15
C ILE A 21 -2.04 29.22 13.40
N ARG A 22 -3.10 30.04 13.44
CA ARG A 22 -3.48 30.77 14.65
C ARG A 22 -4.06 29.80 15.69
N ARG A 23 -3.69 30.00 16.96
CA ARG A 23 -4.12 29.12 18.07
C ARG A 23 -5.65 29.09 18.25
N ARG A 24 -6.34 30.20 17.98
CA ARG A 24 -7.81 30.30 18.08
C ARG A 24 -8.49 29.39 17.06
N ASP A 25 -8.07 29.45 15.80
CA ASP A 25 -8.67 28.69 14.70
C ASP A 25 -8.48 27.19 14.91
N LEU A 26 -7.29 26.78 15.36
CA LEU A 26 -7.02 25.38 15.71
C LEU A 26 -7.91 24.86 16.85
N ARG A 27 -8.19 25.69 17.86
CA ARG A 27 -9.08 25.30 18.98
C ARG A 27 -10.52 25.17 18.52
N ALA A 28 -11.00 26.07 17.66
CA ALA A 28 -12.32 26.00 17.07
C ALA A 28 -12.46 24.75 16.20
N PHE A 29 -11.50 24.53 15.30
CA PHE A 29 -11.43 23.34 14.45
C PHE A 29 -11.46 22.05 15.27
N ARG A 30 -10.64 21.94 16.33
CA ARG A 30 -10.62 20.75 17.20
C ARG A 30 -12.00 20.40 17.75
N ARG A 31 -12.82 21.39 18.10
CA ARG A 31 -14.17 21.16 18.64
C ARG A 31 -15.14 20.68 17.56
N ALA A 32 -15.09 21.28 16.37
CA ALA A 32 -15.92 20.88 15.23
C ALA A 32 -15.54 19.49 14.70
N PHE A 33 -14.25 19.29 14.42
CA PHE A 33 -13.70 18.05 13.88
C PHE A 33 -14.00 16.83 14.76
N ARG A 34 -13.97 16.98 16.09
CA ARG A 34 -14.35 15.91 17.01
C ARG A 34 -15.83 15.51 16.95
N ARG A 35 -16.70 16.47 16.63
CA ARG A 35 -18.14 16.23 16.52
C ARG A 35 -18.47 15.58 15.18
N GLU A 36 -17.79 15.99 14.12
CA GLU A 36 -17.99 15.49 12.76
C GLU A 36 -17.34 14.12 12.53
N HIS A 37 -16.19 13.85 13.16
CA HIS A 37 -15.39 12.64 12.96
C HIS A 37 -15.04 11.93 14.27
N PRO A 38 -16.03 11.39 15.03
CA PRO A 38 -15.76 10.64 16.26
C PRO A 38 -14.91 9.38 16.02
N GLU A 39 -14.97 8.78 14.83
CA GLU A 39 -14.20 7.60 14.41
C GLU A 39 -12.68 7.82 14.50
N ALA A 40 -12.20 9.04 14.24
CA ALA A 40 -10.78 9.39 14.30
C ALA A 40 -10.18 9.27 15.72
N GLU A 41 -11.03 9.21 16.78
CA GLU A 41 -10.62 9.13 18.19
C GLU A 41 -11.06 7.84 18.90
N GLY A 42 -11.57 6.86 18.14
CA GLY A 42 -12.18 5.65 18.69
C GLY A 42 -11.31 4.85 19.67
N ILE A 43 -11.98 4.14 20.58
CA ILE A 43 -11.35 3.32 21.64
C ILE A 43 -10.41 2.27 21.05
N GLY A 44 -10.79 1.63 19.93
CA GLY A 44 -9.97 0.62 19.26
C GLY A 44 -8.61 1.16 18.78
N VAL A 45 -8.57 2.40 18.29
CA VAL A 45 -7.33 3.06 17.86
C VAL A 45 -6.42 3.32 19.07
N LYS A 46 -6.98 3.80 20.19
CA LYS A 46 -6.22 4.04 21.43
C LYS A 46 -5.67 2.72 22.00
N ALA A 47 -6.50 1.69 22.07
CA ALA A 47 -6.11 0.35 22.53
C ALA A 47 -4.98 -0.25 21.67
N ARG A 48 -5.09 -0.20 20.34
CA ARG A 48 -4.04 -0.66 19.41
C ARG A 48 -2.72 0.08 19.63
N THR A 49 -2.79 1.39 19.88
CA THR A 49 -1.59 2.21 20.17
C THR A 49 -0.92 1.80 21.46
N PHE A 50 -1.72 1.63 22.50
CA PHE A 50 -1.24 1.24 23.81
C PHE A 50 -0.57 -0.13 23.75
N LEU A 51 -1.21 -1.10 23.09
CA LEU A 51 -0.64 -2.42 22.86
C LEU A 51 0.71 -2.35 22.15
N MET A 52 0.82 -1.59 21.06
CA MET A 52 2.09 -1.49 20.32
C MET A 52 3.18 -0.75 21.09
N LEU A 53 2.81 0.27 21.88
CA LEU A 53 3.75 0.93 22.80
C LEU A 53 4.24 -0.02 23.88
N PHE A 54 3.34 -0.82 24.45
CA PHE A 54 3.67 -1.85 25.42
C PHE A 54 4.65 -2.88 24.82
N LEU A 55 4.35 -3.43 23.64
CA LEU A 55 5.24 -4.36 22.93
C LEU A 55 6.61 -3.76 22.59
N THR A 56 6.65 -2.46 22.26
CA THR A 56 7.91 -1.75 22.01
C THR A 56 8.76 -1.70 23.28
N TRP A 57 8.16 -1.35 24.42
CA TRP A 57 8.85 -1.30 25.71
C TRP A 57 9.26 -2.68 26.22
N ASP A 58 8.43 -3.70 26.00
CA ASP A 58 8.73 -5.09 26.30
C ASP A 58 10.00 -5.58 25.57
N CYS A 59 10.14 -5.22 24.28
CA CYS A 59 11.37 -5.52 23.53
C CYS A 59 12.61 -4.81 24.10
N VAL A 60 12.48 -3.56 24.58
CA VAL A 60 13.59 -2.83 25.24
C VAL A 60 13.99 -3.54 26.53
N LEU A 61 13.02 -3.95 27.34
CA LEU A 61 13.27 -4.66 28.59
C LEU A 61 13.92 -6.01 28.34
N ALA A 62 13.43 -6.77 27.37
CA ALA A 62 14.01 -8.06 26.98
C ALA A 62 15.48 -7.90 26.54
N LEU A 63 15.80 -6.90 25.71
CA LEU A 63 17.18 -6.63 25.30
C LEU A 63 18.09 -6.29 26.48
N ALA A 64 17.60 -5.50 27.44
CA ALA A 64 18.34 -5.18 28.65
C ALA A 64 18.56 -6.44 29.53
N ALA A 65 17.56 -7.31 29.65
CA ALA A 65 17.68 -8.57 30.37
C ALA A 65 18.69 -9.51 29.70
N PHE A 66 18.64 -9.69 28.37
CA PHE A 66 19.62 -10.49 27.63
C PHE A 66 21.05 -9.96 27.81
N ALA A 67 21.24 -8.63 27.79
CA ALA A 67 22.54 -8.03 28.04
C ALA A 67 23.06 -8.35 29.46
N GLY A 68 22.19 -8.34 30.47
CA GLY A 68 22.52 -8.76 31.83
C GLY A 68 22.91 -10.24 31.91
N ILE A 69 22.10 -11.13 31.35
CA ILE A 69 22.35 -12.58 31.34
C ILE A 69 23.67 -12.90 30.62
N MET A 70 23.94 -12.26 29.47
CA MET A 70 25.20 -12.44 28.74
C MET A 70 26.41 -12.00 29.58
N ALA A 71 26.29 -10.91 30.34
CA ALA A 71 27.35 -10.45 31.22
C ALA A 71 27.62 -11.46 32.34
N GLU A 72 26.58 -12.05 32.93
CA GLU A 72 26.70 -13.11 33.94
C GLU A 72 27.36 -14.37 33.35
N THR A 73 26.91 -14.86 32.19
CA THR A 73 27.49 -16.04 31.51
C THR A 73 28.99 -15.85 31.20
N LEU A 74 29.39 -14.64 30.78
CA LEU A 74 30.80 -14.33 30.54
C LEU A 74 31.63 -14.26 31.84
N GLN A 75 31.02 -13.86 32.96
CA GLN A 75 31.67 -13.81 34.27
C GLN A 75 31.83 -15.20 34.90
N GLU A 76 30.87 -16.10 34.70
CA GLU A 76 30.94 -17.48 35.20
C GLU A 76 32.08 -18.29 34.56
N GLY A 77 32.48 -17.95 33.34
CA GLY A 77 33.66 -18.54 32.69
C GLY A 77 33.55 -20.04 32.39
N ALA A 78 32.33 -20.55 32.22
CA ALA A 78 32.07 -21.95 31.89
C ALA A 78 32.71 -22.35 30.54
N PRO A 79 33.11 -23.63 30.36
CA PRO A 79 33.78 -24.08 29.12
C PRO A 79 32.92 -23.94 27.85
N ASP A 80 31.60 -23.90 27.99
CA ASP A 80 30.60 -23.72 26.94
C ASP A 80 30.06 -22.28 26.83
N ALA A 81 30.59 -21.34 27.63
CA ALA A 81 30.11 -19.96 27.68
C ALA A 81 30.05 -19.29 26.30
N GLY A 82 30.99 -19.60 25.40
CA GLY A 82 30.99 -19.07 24.03
C GLY A 82 29.77 -19.48 23.21
N GLU A 83 29.34 -20.75 23.30
CA GLU A 83 28.16 -21.25 22.59
C GLU A 83 26.88 -20.68 23.20
N GLN A 84 26.82 -20.59 24.52
CA GLN A 84 25.68 -20.03 25.25
C GLN A 84 25.48 -18.54 24.94
N VAL A 85 26.57 -17.75 24.93
CA VAL A 85 26.55 -16.32 24.57
C VAL A 85 26.14 -16.13 23.11
N LEU A 86 26.58 -16.99 22.19
CA LEU A 86 26.14 -16.93 20.80
C LEU A 86 24.62 -17.17 20.67
N PHE A 87 24.08 -18.17 21.38
CA PHE A 87 22.64 -18.44 21.38
C PHE A 87 21.84 -17.27 21.98
N GLN A 88 22.29 -16.72 23.11
CA GLN A 88 21.69 -15.54 23.74
C GLN A 88 21.71 -14.33 22.79
N ALA A 89 22.82 -14.10 22.08
CA ALA A 89 22.95 -13.02 21.10
C ALA A 89 21.98 -13.20 19.92
N LEU A 90 21.78 -14.43 19.43
CA LEU A 90 20.80 -14.72 18.38
C LEU A 90 19.37 -14.43 18.85
N MET A 91 19.02 -14.81 20.08
CA MET A 91 17.70 -14.51 20.66
C MET A 91 17.50 -13.01 20.88
N ALA A 92 18.50 -12.31 21.43
CA ALA A 92 18.49 -10.86 21.54
C ALA A 92 18.33 -10.18 20.18
N GLY A 93 18.95 -10.72 19.12
CA GLY A 93 18.79 -10.26 17.75
C GLY A 93 17.32 -10.27 17.27
N ILE A 94 16.52 -11.25 17.69
CA ILE A 94 15.09 -11.29 17.37
C ILE A 94 14.35 -10.12 18.04
N PHE A 95 14.61 -9.85 19.32
CA PHE A 95 14.02 -8.71 20.03
C PHE A 95 14.46 -7.36 19.46
N ALA A 96 15.70 -7.25 18.99
CA ALA A 96 16.18 -6.06 18.28
C ALA A 96 15.40 -5.82 16.98
N ILE A 97 15.13 -6.88 16.20
CA ILE A 97 14.30 -6.80 14.98
C ILE A 97 12.87 -6.38 15.35
N LEU A 98 12.27 -6.99 16.38
CA LEU A 98 10.92 -6.66 16.83
C LEU A 98 10.82 -5.22 17.35
N LEU A 99 11.82 -4.74 18.08
CA LEU A 99 11.90 -3.36 18.54
C LEU A 99 11.85 -2.39 17.36
N VAL A 100 12.61 -2.66 16.31
CA VAL A 100 12.58 -1.84 15.08
C VAL A 100 11.20 -1.90 14.43
N VAL A 101 10.56 -3.06 14.36
CA VAL A 101 9.23 -3.24 13.75
C VAL A 101 8.15 -2.49 14.53
N PHE A 102 8.03 -2.70 15.84
CA PHE A 102 7.01 -2.06 16.67
C PHE A 102 7.30 -0.57 16.86
N GLY A 103 8.56 -0.19 17.08
CA GLY A 103 8.98 1.21 17.17
C GLY A 103 8.67 1.98 15.89
N SER A 104 9.02 1.42 14.72
CA SER A 104 8.67 2.00 13.42
C SER A 104 7.15 2.14 13.25
N TRP A 105 6.37 1.15 13.70
CA TRP A 105 4.91 1.24 13.67
C TRP A 105 4.40 2.39 14.56
N VAL A 106 4.91 2.52 15.78
CA VAL A 106 4.51 3.58 16.74
C VAL A 106 4.80 4.96 16.16
N ILE A 107 5.99 5.15 15.60
CA ILE A 107 6.42 6.41 14.97
C ILE A 107 5.49 6.75 13.79
N ARG A 108 5.34 5.82 12.82
CA ARG A 108 4.48 6.06 11.64
C ARG A 108 3.01 6.23 12.03
N SER A 109 2.50 5.49 13.00
CA SER A 109 1.11 5.62 13.46
C SER A 109 0.84 6.98 14.11
N ARG A 110 1.81 7.53 14.86
CA ARG A 110 1.72 8.88 15.43
C ARG A 110 1.73 9.95 14.33
N GLU A 111 2.61 9.82 13.34
CA GLU A 111 2.67 10.73 12.19
C GLU A 111 1.40 10.70 11.33
N ARG A 112 0.84 9.50 11.11
CA ARG A 112 -0.37 9.26 10.29
C ARG A 112 -1.67 9.63 10.96
N ARG A 113 -1.77 9.50 12.28
CA ARG A 113 -2.87 10.15 12.98
C ARG A 113 -2.69 11.65 12.88
N GLY A 114 -1.52 12.13 13.30
CA GLY A 114 -1.25 13.56 13.35
C GLY A 114 -2.19 14.24 14.34
N GLY A 115 -1.69 15.25 15.06
CA GLY A 115 -2.58 16.05 15.90
C GLY A 115 -3.60 16.80 15.03
N TYR A 116 -4.57 17.46 15.67
CA TYR A 116 -5.53 18.34 14.98
C TYR A 116 -4.88 19.37 14.06
N ARG A 117 -3.62 19.76 14.31
CA ARG A 117 -2.86 20.62 13.39
C ARG A 117 -2.69 19.99 12.01
N ALA A 118 -2.41 18.69 11.94
CA ALA A 118 -2.25 17.99 10.68
C ALA A 118 -3.59 17.90 9.93
N HIS A 119 -4.66 17.49 10.61
CA HIS A 119 -6.00 17.46 10.03
C HIS A 119 -6.47 18.85 9.57
N TYR A 120 -6.22 19.89 10.36
CA TYR A 120 -6.56 21.26 9.99
C TYR A 120 -5.87 21.68 8.69
N ARG A 121 -4.56 21.41 8.55
CA ARG A 121 -3.82 21.70 7.32
C ARG A 121 -4.36 20.94 6.12
N LEU A 122 -4.67 19.66 6.31
CA LEU A 122 -5.20 18.81 5.25
C LEU A 122 -6.58 19.25 4.80
N VAL A 123 -7.50 19.57 5.73
CA VAL A 123 -8.82 20.13 5.40
C VAL A 123 -8.67 21.43 4.60
N ARG A 124 -7.85 22.37 5.08
CA ARG A 124 -7.63 23.65 4.39
C ARG A 124 -6.98 23.47 3.01
N PHE A 125 -6.06 22.52 2.88
CA PHE A 125 -5.46 22.16 1.61
C PHE A 125 -6.48 21.54 0.65
N GLY A 126 -7.35 20.67 1.14
CA GLY A 126 -8.45 20.10 0.37
C GLY A 126 -9.39 21.20 -0.13
N GLU A 127 -9.88 22.06 0.78
CA GLU A 127 -10.73 23.22 0.46
C GLU A 127 -10.11 24.12 -0.62
N ALA A 128 -8.84 24.49 -0.47
CA ALA A 128 -8.14 25.37 -1.41
C ALA A 128 -8.01 24.77 -2.82
N ASN A 129 -8.04 23.44 -2.93
CA ASN A 129 -7.82 22.72 -4.18
C ASN A 129 -9.06 21.96 -4.68
N GLY A 130 -10.23 22.19 -4.06
CA GLY A 130 -11.48 21.50 -4.44
C GLY A 130 -11.42 19.99 -4.21
N MET A 131 -10.86 19.57 -3.08
CA MET A 131 -10.83 18.19 -2.62
C MET A 131 -11.53 18.06 -1.26
N GLU A 132 -12.37 17.05 -1.13
CA GLU A 132 -12.97 16.66 0.13
C GLU A 132 -11.96 15.81 0.94
N TYR A 133 -11.83 16.12 2.23
CA TYR A 133 -10.93 15.40 3.14
C TYR A 133 -11.72 14.56 4.14
N LEU A 134 -11.38 13.27 4.22
CA LEU A 134 -11.96 12.31 5.14
C LEU A 134 -10.87 11.71 6.05
N PRO A 135 -10.89 11.94 7.37
CA PRO A 135 -9.78 11.54 8.22
C PRO A 135 -9.64 10.04 8.46
N GLY A 136 -10.74 9.28 8.45
CA GLY A 136 -10.77 7.88 8.85
C GLY A 136 -10.45 7.66 10.34
N PRO A 137 -10.23 6.41 10.78
CA PRO A 137 -10.18 5.19 9.97
C PRO A 137 -11.54 4.79 9.41
N MET A 138 -11.57 4.40 8.14
CA MET A 138 -12.73 3.80 7.47
C MET A 138 -12.38 2.36 7.10
N SER A 139 -13.18 1.39 7.56
CA SER A 139 -13.10 0.02 7.05
C SER A 139 -14.01 -0.07 5.83
N ASP A 140 -13.44 0.05 4.64
CA ASP A 140 -14.30 0.04 3.45
C ASP A 140 -14.58 -1.38 2.97
N GLY A 141 -15.81 -1.87 3.22
CA GLY A 141 -16.36 -3.05 2.57
C GLY A 141 -16.69 -2.84 1.08
N GLN A 142 -16.70 -1.59 0.60
CA GLN A 142 -17.06 -1.18 -0.76
C GLN A 142 -15.87 -1.10 -1.75
N PHE A 143 -14.61 -1.26 -1.31
CA PHE A 143 -13.44 -1.41 -2.20
C PHE A 143 -13.34 -2.78 -2.88
N GLY A 144 -14.37 -3.61 -2.73
CA GLY A 144 -14.42 -4.92 -3.32
C GLY A 144 -13.39 -5.89 -2.72
N SER A 145 -13.66 -7.15 -2.97
CA SER A 145 -12.86 -8.35 -2.69
C SER A 145 -11.31 -8.29 -2.69
N ALA A 146 -10.64 -7.30 -3.28
CA ALA A 146 -9.18 -7.20 -3.22
C ALA A 146 -8.66 -6.47 -1.98
N ARG A 147 -9.50 -5.68 -1.30
CA ARG A 147 -9.06 -4.79 -0.21
C ARG A 147 -9.93 -4.84 1.04
N ARG A 148 -10.49 -6.01 1.37
CA ARG A 148 -11.09 -6.36 2.68
C ARG A 148 -10.09 -6.28 3.86
N TYR A 149 -8.95 -5.61 3.71
CA TYR A 149 -7.77 -5.71 4.57
C TYR A 149 -7.11 -4.35 4.87
N PHE A 150 -7.72 -3.22 4.50
CA PHE A 150 -7.15 -1.89 4.75
C PHE A 150 -8.06 -1.05 5.65
N ASP A 151 -7.48 -0.48 6.70
CA ASP A 151 -8.02 0.70 7.38
C ASP A 151 -7.57 1.92 6.57
N LEU A 152 -8.51 2.64 5.95
CA LEU A 152 -8.22 3.84 5.17
C LEU A 152 -8.23 5.06 6.08
N THR A 153 -7.22 5.91 5.93
CA THR A 153 -7.06 7.14 6.70
C THR A 153 -6.66 8.28 5.78
N ARG A 154 -7.00 9.51 6.16
CA ARG A 154 -6.63 10.72 5.42
C ARG A 154 -6.95 10.63 3.92
N VAL A 155 -8.18 10.30 3.57
CA VAL A 155 -8.62 10.20 2.19
C VAL A 155 -8.91 11.60 1.64
N MET A 156 -8.51 11.86 0.39
CA MET A 156 -8.70 13.09 -0.36
C MET A 156 -9.42 12.76 -1.68
N ARG A 157 -10.58 13.38 -1.91
CA ARG A 157 -11.39 13.16 -3.11
C ARG A 157 -11.56 14.47 -3.87
N PRO A 158 -10.94 14.64 -5.05
CA PRO A 158 -11.17 15.79 -5.89
C PRO A 158 -12.63 15.86 -6.35
N THR A 159 -13.33 16.95 -6.02
CA THR A 159 -14.72 17.17 -6.43
C THR A 159 -14.84 17.28 -7.96
N ALA A 160 -13.78 17.79 -8.59
CA ALA A 160 -13.64 17.92 -10.04
C ALA A 160 -13.44 16.59 -10.78
N ALA A 161 -13.02 15.54 -10.08
CA ALA A 161 -12.67 14.25 -10.66
C ALA A 161 -13.14 13.12 -9.73
N PRO A 162 -14.45 12.81 -9.69
CA PRO A 162 -15.03 11.84 -8.76
C PRO A 162 -14.54 10.39 -8.95
N GLY A 163 -13.89 10.10 -10.08
CA GLY A 163 -13.20 8.84 -10.32
C GLY A 163 -11.80 8.77 -9.71
N VAL A 164 -11.27 9.84 -9.12
CA VAL A 164 -9.93 9.89 -8.52
C VAL A 164 -10.04 9.97 -7.01
N GLU A 165 -9.21 9.22 -6.31
CA GLU A 165 -9.09 9.29 -4.86
C GLU A 165 -7.62 9.14 -4.44
N PHE A 166 -7.21 9.85 -3.40
CA PHE A 166 -5.92 9.66 -2.75
C PHE A 166 -6.16 9.29 -1.31
N GLY A 167 -5.30 8.46 -0.72
CA GLY A 167 -5.44 8.17 0.69
C GLY A 167 -4.24 7.46 1.27
N ASN A 168 -4.28 7.27 2.58
CA ASN A 168 -3.31 6.48 3.28
C ASN A 168 -3.99 5.23 3.80
N HIS A 169 -3.25 4.15 3.88
CA HIS A 169 -3.79 2.86 4.26
C HIS A 169 -2.91 2.20 5.33
N GLU A 170 -3.57 1.50 6.25
CA GLU A 170 -2.94 0.55 7.16
C GLU A 170 -3.51 -0.83 6.83
N ILE A 171 -2.66 -1.75 6.39
CA ILE A 171 -3.09 -3.14 6.16
C ILE A 171 -3.28 -3.80 7.53
N VAL A 172 -4.53 -4.05 7.89
CA VAL A 172 -4.92 -4.79 9.09
C VAL A 172 -5.53 -6.10 8.62
N THR A 173 -4.76 -7.18 8.66
CA THR A 173 -5.24 -8.51 8.25
C THR A 173 -6.21 -9.05 9.31
N ALA A 174 -7.48 -8.68 9.23
CA ALA A 174 -8.51 -9.11 10.17
C ALA A 174 -8.89 -10.61 10.06
N GLY A 175 -8.45 -11.31 9.01
CA GLY A 175 -8.78 -12.74 8.78
C GLY A 175 -7.77 -13.77 9.29
N ARG A 176 -6.58 -13.35 9.72
CA ARG A 176 -5.58 -14.20 10.39
C ARG A 176 -4.92 -13.33 11.44
N ARG A 177 -5.36 -13.47 12.70
CA ARG A 177 -4.80 -12.78 13.86
C ARG A 177 -3.27 -12.95 13.84
N GLY A 178 -2.54 -11.85 13.70
CA GLY A 178 -1.09 -11.82 13.98
C GLY A 178 -0.15 -11.18 12.95
N GLY A 179 -0.61 -10.42 11.94
CA GLY A 179 0.30 -9.73 11.02
C GLY A 179 0.69 -8.32 11.47
N SER A 180 1.96 -7.91 11.28
CA SER A 180 2.41 -6.52 11.46
C SER A 180 1.67 -5.57 10.51
N PRO A 181 1.14 -4.43 10.98
CA PRO A 181 0.42 -3.52 10.12
C PRO A 181 1.36 -2.89 9.10
N ARG A 182 1.02 -2.99 7.81
CA ARG A 182 1.79 -2.37 6.73
C ARG A 182 1.17 -1.03 6.38
N PHE A 183 1.98 0.01 6.52
CA PHE A 183 1.63 1.37 6.18
C PHE A 183 1.98 1.68 4.73
N GLY A 184 1.09 2.41 4.07
CA GLY A 184 1.36 2.96 2.75
C GLY A 184 0.40 4.06 2.35
N GLY A 185 0.66 4.65 1.21
CA GLY A 185 -0.25 5.58 0.52
C GLY A 185 -0.82 4.93 -0.72
N TYR A 186 -1.93 5.45 -1.20
CA TYR A 186 -2.50 5.04 -2.48
C TYR A 186 -3.09 6.22 -3.25
N ALA A 187 -3.14 6.05 -4.57
CA ALA A 187 -4.03 6.78 -5.46
C ALA A 187 -4.92 5.75 -6.17
N MET A 188 -6.18 6.09 -6.39
CA MET A 188 -7.16 5.26 -7.07
C MET A 188 -7.71 6.04 -8.25
N ILE A 189 -7.82 5.36 -9.38
CA ILE A 189 -8.48 5.85 -10.59
C ILE A 189 -9.57 4.84 -10.93
N ARG A 190 -10.80 5.32 -11.05
CA ARG A 190 -11.93 4.53 -11.52
C ARG A 190 -11.84 4.39 -13.04
N LEU A 191 -11.98 3.16 -13.49
CA LEU A 191 -12.06 2.76 -14.90
C LEU A 191 -13.53 2.74 -15.32
N THR A 192 -13.79 2.97 -16.59
CA THR A 192 -15.15 2.94 -17.16
C THR A 192 -15.70 1.51 -17.25
N HIS A 193 -14.83 0.50 -17.29
CA HIS A 193 -15.20 -0.90 -17.42
C HIS A 193 -14.55 -1.77 -16.33
N GLU A 194 -15.22 -2.85 -15.96
CA GLU A 194 -14.63 -3.86 -15.07
C GLU A 194 -13.50 -4.60 -15.76
N MET A 195 -12.35 -4.68 -15.09
CA MET A 195 -11.15 -5.36 -15.54
C MET A 195 -10.87 -6.60 -14.69
N PRO A 196 -10.24 -7.64 -15.28
CA PRO A 196 -9.72 -8.77 -14.52
C PRO A 196 -8.69 -8.30 -13.48
N HIS A 197 -8.47 -9.12 -12.44
CA HIS A 197 -7.53 -8.77 -11.38
C HIS A 197 -6.09 -8.79 -11.90
N ILE A 198 -5.52 -7.64 -12.25
CA ILE A 198 -4.15 -7.52 -12.77
C ILE A 198 -3.27 -6.83 -11.73
N ARG A 199 -2.01 -7.25 -11.60
CA ARG A 199 -1.07 -6.65 -10.65
C ARG A 199 0.29 -6.39 -11.30
N VAL A 200 0.78 -5.16 -11.21
CA VAL A 200 2.12 -4.77 -11.61
C VAL A 200 2.93 -4.46 -10.36
N ILE A 201 3.97 -5.24 -10.13
CA ILE A 201 4.82 -5.15 -8.95
C ILE A 201 6.13 -4.50 -9.35
N ALA A 202 6.50 -3.40 -8.70
CA ALA A 202 7.82 -2.80 -8.90
C ALA A 202 8.91 -3.78 -8.43
N ARG A 203 9.94 -3.98 -9.26
CA ARG A 203 11.11 -4.76 -8.85
C ARG A 203 11.90 -3.95 -7.83
N ARG A 204 12.00 -4.51 -6.63
CA ARG A 204 12.77 -3.98 -5.51
C ARG A 204 13.76 -5.05 -5.04
N GLY A 205 14.79 -4.64 -4.31
CA GLY A 205 15.79 -5.56 -3.72
C GLY A 205 15.15 -6.68 -2.89
N ILE A 206 15.81 -7.83 -2.80
CA ILE A 206 15.30 -9.06 -2.16
C ILE A 206 14.77 -8.80 -0.74
N VAL A 207 15.54 -8.07 0.06
CA VAL A 207 15.20 -7.73 1.45
C VAL A 207 13.91 -6.91 1.50
N ARG A 208 13.84 -5.83 0.71
CA ARG A 208 12.65 -4.97 0.65
C ARG A 208 11.43 -5.78 0.23
N ARG A 209 11.55 -6.62 -0.80
CA ARG A 209 10.46 -7.47 -1.28
C ARG A 209 9.99 -8.54 -0.27
N ALA A 210 10.88 -9.02 0.60
CA ALA A 210 10.57 -9.98 1.65
C ALA A 210 9.82 -9.31 2.82
N LEU A 211 10.24 -8.11 3.21
CA LEU A 211 9.61 -7.31 4.26
C LEU A 211 8.26 -6.74 3.84
N THR A 212 8.00 -6.61 2.54
CA THR A 212 6.87 -5.84 2.03
C THR A 212 5.73 -6.64 1.46
N MET A 213 5.85 -7.96 1.32
CA MET A 213 4.80 -8.82 0.76
C MET A 213 4.56 -10.00 1.67
N MET A 214 3.34 -10.17 2.17
CA MET A 214 2.89 -11.38 2.90
C MET A 214 2.37 -12.46 1.95
N SER A 215 2.03 -12.07 0.73
CA SER A 215 1.63 -12.99 -0.33
C SER A 215 2.04 -12.45 -1.69
N ARG A 216 2.33 -13.35 -2.61
CA ARG A 216 2.66 -13.03 -4.01
C ARG A 216 1.68 -13.75 -4.94
N PRO A 217 1.37 -13.17 -6.10
CA PRO A 217 0.68 -13.91 -7.15
C PRO A 217 1.49 -15.15 -7.53
N ASP A 218 0.81 -16.19 -7.96
CA ASP A 218 1.47 -17.41 -8.42
C ASP A 218 2.43 -17.11 -9.58
N ARG A 219 3.56 -17.82 -9.64
CA ARG A 219 4.59 -17.60 -10.67
C ARG A 219 4.06 -17.90 -12.06
N GLU A 220 3.16 -18.88 -12.18
CA GLU A 220 2.50 -19.28 -13.42
C GLU A 220 1.57 -18.18 -13.99
N GLN A 221 1.24 -17.18 -13.18
CA GLN A 221 0.38 -16.04 -13.57
C GLN A 221 1.19 -14.83 -14.03
N ARG A 222 2.52 -14.97 -14.22
CA ARG A 222 3.39 -13.89 -14.66
C ARG A 222 3.37 -13.76 -16.18
N LEU A 223 3.10 -12.56 -16.66
CA LEU A 223 3.26 -12.19 -18.06
C LEU A 223 4.55 -11.37 -18.21
N SER A 224 5.53 -11.89 -18.93
CA SER A 224 6.74 -11.15 -19.29
C SER A 224 6.46 -10.30 -20.51
N LEU A 225 6.87 -9.03 -20.48
CA LEU A 225 6.71 -8.10 -21.59
C LEU A 225 8.07 -7.85 -22.27
N GLU A 226 8.04 -7.53 -23.57
CA GLU A 226 9.24 -7.16 -24.33
C GLU A 226 9.88 -5.85 -23.84
N GLY A 227 11.15 -5.63 -24.20
CA GLY A 227 11.92 -4.44 -23.81
C GLY A 227 12.53 -4.54 -22.41
N ASP A 228 12.64 -3.40 -21.73
CA ASP A 228 13.27 -3.29 -20.42
C ASP A 228 12.27 -3.29 -19.25
N PHE A 229 10.96 -3.41 -19.52
CA PHE A 229 9.92 -3.39 -18.49
C PHE A 229 10.18 -4.42 -17.40
N ASP A 230 10.59 -5.64 -17.77
CA ASP A 230 10.89 -6.75 -16.87
C ASP A 230 12.11 -6.50 -15.96
N ARG A 231 12.91 -5.45 -16.22
CA ARG A 231 13.96 -4.95 -15.31
C ARG A 231 13.38 -4.09 -14.19
N HIS A 232 12.32 -3.35 -14.49
CA HIS A 232 11.70 -2.39 -13.58
C HIS A 232 10.48 -2.95 -12.84
N TYR A 233 9.74 -3.85 -13.46
CA TYR A 233 8.44 -4.33 -12.99
C TYR A 233 8.25 -5.83 -13.27
N ALA A 234 7.19 -6.39 -12.68
CA ALA A 234 6.68 -7.72 -12.99
C ALA A 234 5.15 -7.64 -13.08
N LEU A 235 4.59 -8.03 -14.22
CA LEU A 235 3.14 -8.04 -14.47
C LEU A 235 2.57 -9.43 -14.18
N TYR A 236 1.44 -9.47 -13.49
CA TYR A 236 0.70 -10.68 -13.15
C TYR A 236 -0.77 -10.53 -13.53
N CYS A 237 -1.32 -11.54 -14.20
CA CYS A 237 -2.74 -11.60 -14.54
C CYS A 237 -3.27 -13.04 -14.44
N PRO A 238 -4.58 -13.26 -14.23
CA PRO A 238 -5.14 -14.59 -14.21
C PRO A 238 -5.04 -15.20 -15.61
N ALA A 239 -4.76 -16.51 -15.68
CA ALA A 239 -4.69 -17.23 -16.95
C ALA A 239 -5.93 -16.98 -17.83
N GLY A 240 -5.73 -16.72 -19.12
CA GLY A 240 -6.78 -16.36 -20.07
C GLY A 240 -7.24 -14.91 -20.00
N SER A 241 -6.52 -14.04 -19.29
CA SER A 241 -6.75 -12.58 -19.20
C SER A 241 -5.53 -11.78 -19.70
N GLU A 242 -4.59 -12.43 -20.36
CA GLU A 242 -3.33 -11.85 -20.86
C GLU A 242 -3.62 -10.74 -21.86
N ARG A 243 -4.60 -10.96 -22.75
CA ARG A 243 -5.04 -9.98 -23.74
C ARG A 243 -5.59 -8.71 -23.07
N ASP A 244 -6.42 -8.86 -22.03
CA ASP A 244 -6.94 -7.70 -21.29
C ASP A 244 -5.82 -6.94 -20.56
N ALA A 245 -4.82 -7.66 -20.05
CA ALA A 245 -3.64 -7.06 -19.43
C ALA A 245 -2.79 -6.29 -20.46
N LEU A 246 -2.52 -6.86 -21.64
CA LEU A 246 -1.80 -6.20 -22.73
C LEU A 246 -2.56 -5.01 -23.29
N TYR A 247 -3.90 -5.08 -23.31
CA TYR A 247 -4.71 -3.94 -23.70
C TYR A 247 -4.58 -2.78 -22.73
N LEU A 248 -4.56 -3.00 -21.42
CA LEU A 248 -4.44 -1.91 -20.45
C LEU A 248 -3.00 -1.42 -20.28
N PHE A 249 -2.01 -2.31 -20.38
CA PHE A 249 -0.60 -1.99 -20.20
C PHE A 249 0.11 -1.84 -21.56
N THR A 250 -0.43 -0.93 -22.38
CA THR A 250 0.17 -0.53 -23.66
C THR A 250 1.57 0.08 -23.46
N PRO A 251 2.44 0.06 -24.48
CA PRO A 251 3.81 0.61 -24.39
C PRO A 251 3.89 2.03 -23.81
N ASP A 252 2.90 2.88 -24.11
CA ASP A 252 2.86 4.25 -23.64
C ASP A 252 2.42 4.39 -22.18
N ILE A 253 1.58 3.48 -21.66
CA ILE A 253 1.32 3.36 -20.22
C ILE A 253 2.56 2.82 -19.53
N LEU A 254 3.19 1.76 -20.05
CA LEU A 254 4.43 1.19 -19.51
C LEU A 254 5.54 2.25 -19.37
N ALA A 255 5.70 3.10 -20.39
CA ALA A 255 6.64 4.22 -20.34
C ALA A 255 6.32 5.21 -19.22
N VAL A 256 5.04 5.61 -19.05
CA VAL A 256 4.63 6.45 -17.92
C VAL A 256 4.92 5.78 -16.59
N LEU A 257 4.70 4.47 -16.48
CA LEU A 257 5.01 3.73 -15.26
C LEU A 257 6.50 3.76 -14.94
N ILE A 258 7.32 3.51 -15.96
CA ILE A 258 8.77 3.55 -15.86
C ILE A 258 9.27 4.96 -15.59
N ASP A 259 8.70 6.02 -16.12
CA ASP A 259 9.30 7.36 -16.01
C ASP A 259 8.75 8.19 -14.85
N ARG A 260 7.45 8.05 -14.56
CA ARG A 260 6.71 8.96 -13.66
C ARG A 260 6.19 8.28 -12.40
N VAL A 261 6.00 6.96 -12.44
CA VAL A 261 5.36 6.18 -11.36
C VAL A 261 6.36 5.21 -10.70
N ARG A 262 7.67 5.45 -10.90
CA ARG A 262 8.77 4.58 -10.46
C ARG A 262 8.59 4.11 -9.02
N GLY A 263 8.64 2.79 -8.84
CA GLY A 263 8.67 2.19 -7.51
C GLY A 263 7.33 2.15 -6.79
N LEU A 264 6.21 2.46 -7.45
CA LEU A 264 4.86 2.17 -6.96
C LEU A 264 4.36 0.83 -7.48
N ASP A 265 3.59 0.12 -6.67
CA ASP A 265 2.91 -1.10 -7.11
C ASP A 265 1.51 -0.73 -7.64
N ILE A 266 1.10 -1.34 -8.74
CA ILE A 266 -0.20 -1.09 -9.38
C ILE A 266 -1.05 -2.35 -9.28
N GLU A 267 -2.33 -2.17 -9.01
CA GLU A 267 -3.29 -3.25 -8.87
C GLU A 267 -4.61 -2.82 -9.50
N VAL A 268 -5.12 -3.63 -10.41
CA VAL A 268 -6.39 -3.41 -11.10
C VAL A 268 -7.36 -4.45 -10.58
N VAL A 269 -8.51 -4.01 -10.08
CA VAL A 269 -9.54 -4.89 -9.50
C VAL A 269 -10.91 -4.34 -9.83
N GLY A 270 -11.67 -5.07 -10.65
CA GLY A 270 -12.97 -4.58 -11.11
C GLY A 270 -12.79 -3.26 -11.84
N ASP A 271 -13.49 -2.22 -11.43
CA ASP A 271 -13.44 -0.88 -12.01
C ASP A 271 -12.37 0.03 -11.41
N ARG A 272 -11.37 -0.49 -10.68
CA ARG A 272 -10.39 0.36 -9.95
C ARG A 272 -8.98 0.02 -10.33
N LEU A 273 -8.22 1.03 -10.74
CA LEU A 273 -6.77 1.01 -10.85
C LEU A 273 -6.18 1.70 -9.61
N LEU A 274 -5.43 0.94 -8.83
CA LEU A 274 -4.85 1.35 -7.57
C LEU A 274 -3.34 1.47 -7.73
N LEU A 275 -2.80 2.66 -7.47
CA LEU A 275 -1.38 2.88 -7.30
C LEU A 275 -1.07 2.85 -5.81
N THR A 276 -0.03 2.13 -5.42
CA THR A 276 0.33 1.99 -4.01
C THR A 276 1.80 2.25 -3.74
N SER A 277 2.03 2.95 -2.65
CA SER A 277 3.35 3.31 -2.14
C SER A 277 3.52 2.82 -0.71
N PHE A 278 4.77 2.61 -0.29
CA PHE A 278 5.11 2.44 1.13
C PHE A 278 5.04 3.74 1.91
N ASP A 279 5.27 4.84 1.22
CA ASP A 279 5.20 6.15 1.81
C ASP A 279 3.79 6.69 1.68
N ASP A 280 3.40 7.51 2.65
CA ASP A 280 2.12 8.19 2.59
C ASP A 280 2.00 9.00 1.30
N VAL A 281 0.79 9.01 0.76
CA VAL A 281 0.42 9.86 -0.39
C VAL A 281 -0.19 11.14 0.15
N VAL A 282 -1.10 11.04 1.11
CA VAL A 282 -1.69 12.21 1.77
C VAL A 282 -0.80 12.65 2.92
N THR A 283 0.07 13.61 2.63
CA THR A 283 1.06 14.15 3.56
C THR A 283 0.91 15.66 3.74
N ARG A 284 1.78 16.25 4.57
CA ARG A 284 1.92 17.70 4.71
C ARG A 284 3.10 18.26 3.91
N ASP A 285 3.74 17.42 3.10
CA ASP A 285 4.88 17.80 2.28
C ASP A 285 4.37 18.33 0.92
N PRO A 286 4.60 19.61 0.60
CA PRO A 286 4.20 20.20 -0.68
C PRO A 286 4.78 19.47 -1.89
N GLU A 287 6.05 19.06 -1.85
CA GLU A 287 6.69 18.45 -3.02
C GLU A 287 6.11 17.06 -3.30
N ARG A 288 5.88 16.28 -2.23
CA ARG A 288 5.23 14.98 -2.34
C ARG A 288 3.88 15.08 -3.06
N TRP A 289 3.10 16.11 -2.75
CA TRP A 289 1.83 16.35 -3.42
C TRP A 289 1.99 16.73 -4.89
N ARG A 290 2.97 17.57 -5.23
CA ARG A 290 3.26 17.93 -6.63
C ARG A 290 3.62 16.70 -7.47
N ASP A 291 4.47 15.83 -6.93
CA ASP A 291 4.89 14.59 -7.59
C ASP A 291 3.72 13.63 -7.78
N VAL A 292 2.89 13.44 -6.74
CA VAL A 292 1.70 12.59 -6.80
C VAL A 292 0.71 13.09 -7.85
N ILE A 293 0.41 14.40 -7.86
CA ILE A 293 -0.52 14.98 -8.84
C ILE A 293 0.04 14.84 -10.25
N GLU A 294 1.34 15.11 -10.47
CA GLU A 294 1.93 14.93 -11.79
C GLU A 294 1.83 13.47 -12.28
N ALA A 295 2.20 12.51 -11.44
CA ALA A 295 2.17 11.09 -11.77
C ALA A 295 0.73 10.62 -12.07
N VAL A 296 -0.24 11.01 -11.25
CA VAL A 296 -1.64 10.61 -11.42
C VAL A 296 -2.28 11.32 -12.62
N THR A 297 -2.03 12.62 -12.84
CA THR A 297 -2.54 13.32 -14.03
C THR A 297 -2.00 12.71 -15.31
N ALA A 298 -0.72 12.35 -15.36
CA ALA A 298 -0.13 11.68 -16.51
C ALA A 298 -0.79 10.32 -16.77
N LEU A 299 -1.01 9.53 -15.71
CA LEU A 299 -1.66 8.23 -15.84
C LEU A 299 -3.14 8.35 -16.23
N VAL A 300 -3.91 9.25 -15.60
CA VAL A 300 -5.32 9.50 -15.94
C VAL A 300 -5.44 9.90 -17.41
N ALA A 301 -4.58 10.79 -17.91
CA ALA A 301 -4.60 11.19 -19.32
C ALA A 301 -4.32 10.03 -20.29
N LYS A 302 -3.49 9.05 -19.87
CA LYS A 302 -3.22 7.84 -20.65
C LYS A 302 -4.38 6.85 -20.60
N VAL A 303 -4.92 6.60 -19.40
CA VAL A 303 -6.09 5.72 -19.22
C VAL A 303 -7.29 6.28 -19.99
N ASP A 304 -7.59 7.57 -19.90
CA ASP A 304 -8.68 8.22 -20.64
C ASP A 304 -8.51 8.14 -22.16
N ARG A 305 -7.27 8.33 -22.66
CA ARG A 305 -6.95 8.11 -24.09
C ARG A 305 -7.19 6.66 -24.51
N TRP A 306 -6.76 5.71 -23.68
CA TRP A 306 -6.96 4.30 -23.93
C TRP A 306 -8.45 3.91 -23.92
N GLU A 307 -9.22 4.40 -22.94
CA GLU A 307 -10.66 4.14 -22.86
C GLU A 307 -11.40 4.69 -24.08
N ARG A 308 -11.01 5.88 -24.57
CA ARG A 308 -11.54 6.42 -25.83
C ARG A 308 -11.18 5.56 -27.04
N TRP A 309 -9.92 5.15 -27.17
CA TRP A 309 -9.50 4.28 -28.28
C TRP A 309 -10.24 2.94 -28.28
N ARG A 310 -10.55 2.39 -27.10
CA ARG A 310 -11.34 1.16 -26.96
C ARG A 310 -12.84 1.37 -27.21
N ALA A 311 -13.35 2.56 -26.88
CA ALA A 311 -14.76 2.91 -27.06
C ALA A 311 -15.11 3.23 -28.52
N ASP A 312 -14.15 3.74 -29.30
CA ASP A 312 -14.28 3.78 -30.76
C ASP A 312 -14.37 2.34 -31.26
N PRO A 313 -15.50 1.92 -31.88
CA PRO A 313 -15.52 0.67 -32.60
C PRO A 313 -14.53 0.86 -33.73
N ILE A 314 -13.34 0.25 -33.61
CA ILE A 314 -12.54 -0.03 -34.78
C ILE A 314 -13.49 -0.84 -35.66
N GLU A 315 -13.96 -0.25 -36.76
CA GLU A 315 -14.47 -1.01 -37.88
C GLU A 315 -13.41 -2.07 -38.12
N ARG A 316 -13.74 -3.31 -37.74
CA ARG A 316 -12.86 -4.45 -37.93
C ARG A 316 -12.45 -4.36 -39.39
N PRO A 317 -11.15 -4.17 -39.71
CA PRO A 317 -10.71 -4.11 -41.09
C PRO A 317 -11.31 -5.32 -41.80
N GLU A 318 -11.90 -5.13 -42.98
CA GLU A 318 -12.47 -6.23 -43.75
C GLU A 318 -11.45 -7.33 -44.09
N ASP A 319 -10.15 -7.04 -43.87
CA ASP A 319 -9.05 -8.00 -43.89
C ASP A 319 -8.51 -8.30 -42.46
N PRO A 320 -8.91 -9.42 -41.84
CA PRO A 320 -8.50 -9.86 -40.48
C PRO A 320 -7.00 -10.25 -40.38
N THR A 321 -6.32 -10.35 -41.50
CA THR A 321 -5.05 -11.08 -41.67
C THR A 321 -3.85 -10.48 -40.95
N ALA A 322 -3.78 -9.16 -40.74
CA ALA A 322 -2.58 -8.53 -40.17
C ALA A 322 -2.49 -8.62 -38.63
N LEU A 323 -3.62 -8.46 -37.91
CA LEU A 323 -3.65 -8.59 -36.45
C LEU A 323 -3.63 -10.06 -36.02
N ASP A 324 -4.30 -10.93 -36.78
CA ASP A 324 -4.29 -12.37 -36.56
C ASP A 324 -2.91 -12.98 -36.84
N ALA A 325 -2.19 -12.51 -37.87
CA ALA A 325 -0.80 -12.92 -38.12
C ALA A 325 0.16 -12.51 -36.99
N VAL A 326 -0.04 -11.34 -36.36
CA VAL A 326 0.77 -10.90 -35.21
C VAL A 326 0.44 -11.73 -33.96
N LEU A 327 -0.83 -12.06 -33.73
CA LEU A 327 -1.27 -12.90 -32.60
C LEU A 327 -0.84 -14.37 -32.75
N GLU A 328 -0.84 -14.88 -34.00
CA GLU A 328 -0.37 -16.23 -34.36
C GLU A 328 1.16 -16.34 -34.29
N ALA A 329 1.89 -15.30 -34.70
CA ALA A 329 3.34 -15.20 -34.50
C ALA A 329 3.76 -15.17 -33.01
N ILE A 330 2.86 -14.73 -32.12
CA ILE A 330 3.03 -14.72 -30.65
C ILE A 330 2.42 -16.00 -30.00
N GLY A 331 1.79 -16.89 -30.79
CA GLY A 331 1.28 -18.20 -30.35
C GLY A 331 -0.03 -18.19 -29.56
N LEU A 332 -0.88 -17.17 -29.73
CA LEU A 332 -2.16 -17.05 -29.02
C LEU A 332 -3.36 -17.53 -29.88
N PRO A 333 -4.28 -18.37 -29.36
CA PRO A 333 -5.38 -18.92 -30.14
C PRO A 333 -6.54 -17.93 -30.45
N ASP A 334 -7.19 -18.20 -31.57
CA ASP A 334 -8.26 -17.50 -32.33
C ASP A 334 -9.18 -16.47 -31.59
N PRO A 335 -9.32 -15.24 -32.11
CA PRO A 335 -10.11 -14.15 -31.53
C PRO A 335 -11.65 -14.33 -31.51
N GLY A 336 -12.23 -15.32 -32.20
CA GLY A 336 -13.68 -15.43 -32.41
C GLY A 336 -14.56 -15.80 -31.20
N ARG A 337 -14.01 -16.08 -30.02
CA ARG A 337 -14.77 -16.67 -28.87
C ARG A 337 -14.94 -15.81 -27.62
N ALA A 338 -14.54 -14.54 -27.60
CA ALA A 338 -14.50 -13.74 -26.38
C ALA A 338 -15.43 -12.51 -26.36
N SER A 339 -16.73 -12.71 -26.62
CA SER A 339 -17.77 -11.68 -26.41
C SER A 339 -18.84 -12.10 -25.40
N ARG A 340 -18.47 -12.86 -24.36
CA ARG A 340 -19.35 -13.07 -23.19
C ARG A 340 -18.67 -12.48 -21.95
N PRO A 341 -19.37 -11.68 -21.12
CA PRO A 341 -18.86 -11.24 -19.84
C PRO A 341 -18.58 -12.49 -19.00
N LYS A 342 -17.30 -12.84 -18.87
CA LYS A 342 -16.86 -13.93 -17.99
C LYS A 342 -16.86 -13.40 -16.55
N PRO A 343 -17.19 -14.21 -15.54
CA PRO A 343 -17.05 -13.80 -14.15
C PRO A 343 -15.62 -13.32 -13.87
N VAL A 344 -15.48 -12.19 -13.18
CA VAL A 344 -14.19 -11.52 -12.89
C VAL A 344 -13.20 -12.53 -12.30
N ARG A 345 -12.20 -12.91 -13.09
CA ARG A 345 -11.15 -13.87 -12.68
C ARG A 345 -10.22 -13.23 -11.65
N ARG A 346 -9.84 -14.00 -10.63
CA ARG A 346 -9.03 -13.54 -9.50
C ARG A 346 -7.63 -14.15 -9.54
N LEU A 347 -6.61 -13.36 -9.15
CA LEU A 347 -5.26 -13.89 -8.91
C LEU A 347 -5.26 -14.87 -7.74
N ARG A 348 -4.50 -15.95 -7.90
CA ARG A 348 -4.18 -16.87 -6.80
C ARG A 348 -3.01 -16.29 -6.04
N MET A 349 -3.11 -16.24 -4.72
CA MET A 349 -2.11 -15.64 -3.84
C MET A 349 -1.47 -16.73 -2.99
N THR A 350 -0.14 -16.81 -2.98
CA THR A 350 0.63 -17.71 -2.12
C THR A 350 1.23 -16.94 -0.95
N PRO A 351 1.21 -17.45 0.29
CA PRO A 351 1.86 -16.78 1.42
C PRO A 351 3.39 -16.73 1.21
N THR A 352 4.02 -15.63 1.60
CA THR A 352 5.48 -15.48 1.56
C THR A 352 6.09 -15.87 2.91
N LEU A 353 7.38 -16.22 2.88
CA LEU A 353 8.20 -16.44 4.08
C LEU A 353 8.13 -15.25 5.05
N GLY A 354 8.10 -14.02 4.55
CA GLY A 354 7.97 -12.81 5.38
C GLY A 354 6.64 -12.70 6.13
N GLY A 355 5.53 -13.18 5.52
CA GLY A 355 4.23 -13.26 6.20
C GLY A 355 4.20 -14.33 7.30
N VAL A 356 4.91 -15.45 7.10
CA VAL A 356 5.04 -16.52 8.10
C VAL A 356 5.92 -16.07 9.27
N ILE A 357 7.04 -15.40 9.00
CA ILE A 357 7.96 -14.88 10.03
C ILE A 357 7.30 -13.78 10.86
N ALA A 358 6.61 -12.83 10.23
CA ALA A 358 5.97 -11.72 10.94
C ALA A 358 4.85 -12.14 11.91
N VAL A 359 4.23 -13.30 11.68
CA VAL A 359 3.14 -13.85 12.52
C VAL A 359 3.67 -14.90 13.50
N GLY A 360 4.52 -15.81 13.02
CA GLY A 360 4.99 -16.95 13.80
C GLY A 360 6.01 -16.58 14.87
N VAL A 361 6.92 -15.66 14.59
CA VAL A 361 8.00 -15.31 15.52
C VAL A 361 7.49 -14.60 16.79
N PRO A 362 6.59 -13.59 16.71
CA PRO A 362 6.05 -12.97 17.93
C PRO A 362 5.25 -13.94 18.81
N LEU A 363 4.49 -14.86 18.20
CA LEU A 363 3.74 -15.90 18.94
C LEU A 363 4.67 -16.90 19.63
N LEU A 364 5.73 -17.32 18.93
CA LEU A 364 6.75 -18.22 19.49
C LEU A 364 7.51 -17.55 20.63
N LEU A 365 7.89 -16.28 20.48
CA LEU A 365 8.58 -15.53 21.55
C LEU A 365 7.67 -15.28 22.76
N PHE A 366 6.40 -14.99 22.55
CA PHE A 366 5.44 -14.85 23.64
C PHE A 366 5.26 -16.15 24.41
N ALA A 367 5.15 -17.28 23.71
CA ALA A 367 5.08 -18.60 24.32
C ALA A 367 6.40 -18.95 25.05
N ALA A 368 7.55 -18.67 24.45
CA ALA A 368 8.86 -18.93 25.05
C ALA A 368 9.08 -18.08 26.32
N MET A 369 8.67 -16.81 26.33
CA MET A 369 8.72 -15.96 27.50
C MET A 369 7.84 -16.49 28.64
N TRP A 370 6.61 -16.92 28.32
CA TRP A 370 5.72 -17.51 29.32
C TRP A 370 6.27 -18.83 29.88
N ILE A 371 6.84 -19.67 29.03
CA ILE A 371 7.50 -20.91 29.45
C ILE A 371 8.70 -20.60 30.33
N ALA A 372 9.57 -19.65 29.95
CA ALA A 372 10.72 -19.26 30.75
C ALA A 372 10.31 -18.73 32.14
N VAL A 373 9.26 -17.90 32.22
CA VAL A 373 8.71 -17.40 33.49
C VAL A 373 8.10 -18.51 34.35
N LEU A 374 7.51 -19.53 33.73
CA LEU A 374 6.96 -20.70 34.44
C LEU A 374 8.03 -21.69 34.90
N VAL A 375 9.18 -21.74 34.20
CA VAL A 375 10.30 -22.65 34.50
C VAL A 375 11.30 -22.02 35.48
N LEU A 376 11.38 -20.70 35.54
CA LEU A 376 12.21 -19.94 36.49
C LEU A 376 11.50 -19.61 37.82
N ARG A 377 10.32 -20.18 38.04
CA ARG A 377 9.63 -20.24 39.35
C ARG A 377 9.65 -21.67 39.84
#